data_AF-A0A6I1ZBC8-F1
#
_entry.id   AF-A0A6I1ZBC8-F1
#
_cell.length_a   1.000
_cell.length_b   1.000
_cell.length_c   1.000
_cell.angle_alpha   90.00
_cell.angle_beta   90.00
_cell.angle_gamma   90.00
#
_symmetry.space_group_name_H-M   'P 1'
#
loop_
_entity.id
_entity.type
_entity.pdbx_description
1 polymer ?
#
loop_
_entity_poly.entity_id
_entity_poly.type
_entity_poly.pdbx_seq_one_letter_code
_entity_poly.pdbx_strand_id
1 'polypeptide(L)'
;MLAEVPHPDTDPVAVAVRDLEEASIANDVRTLSWMGLLEVRGERLAITPHGRAVHFEAECAALSARLAEVSAFADDLQRRTPSLAAEMHALRQLADGTWSVAEAVAYVERWAH
;
A
#
# COMPACT_ATOMS: atom_id res chain seq x y z
N MET A 1 15.07 -7.29 2.99
CA MET A 1 16.20 -6.33 3.00
C MET A 1 15.94 -5.37 1.85
N LEU A 2 15.56 -4.11 2.11
CA LEU A 2 15.49 -3.11 1.04
C LEU A 2 16.93 -2.77 0.66
N ALA A 3 17.25 -2.94 -0.63
CA ALA A 3 18.59 -2.79 -1.15
C ALA A 3 19.05 -1.33 -1.09
N GLU A 4 20.35 -1.12 -0.83
CA GLU A 4 20.99 0.17 -1.12
C GLU A 4 20.88 0.45 -2.61
N VAL A 5 20.54 1.68 -2.96
CA VAL A 5 20.46 2.11 -4.36
C VAL A 5 21.60 3.10 -4.66
N PRO A 6 22.12 3.12 -5.89
CA PRO A 6 23.02 4.18 -6.31
C PRO A 6 22.40 5.55 -6.05
N HIS A 7 23.22 6.53 -5.67
CA HIS A 7 22.81 7.91 -5.62
C HIS A 7 22.36 8.34 -7.03
N PRO A 8 21.28 9.14 -7.17
CA PRO A 8 20.76 9.53 -8.48
C PRO A 8 21.80 10.21 -9.38
N ASP A 9 22.73 10.97 -8.78
CA ASP A 9 23.84 11.60 -9.51
C ASP A 9 24.84 10.62 -10.15
N THR A 10 24.85 9.35 -9.71
CA THR A 10 25.80 8.33 -10.21
C THR A 10 25.22 7.38 -11.25
N ASP A 11 23.89 7.35 -11.42
CA ASP A 11 23.23 6.51 -12.43
C ASP A 11 21.91 7.14 -12.94
N PRO A 12 21.97 8.06 -13.92
CA PRO A 12 20.78 8.67 -14.53
C PRO A 12 19.93 7.66 -15.32
N VAL A 13 20.49 6.52 -15.74
CA VAL A 13 19.74 5.45 -16.43
C VAL A 13 18.87 4.70 -15.43
N ALA A 14 19.37 4.42 -14.22
CA ALA A 14 18.57 3.83 -13.16
C ALA A 14 17.44 4.74 -12.68
N VAL A 15 17.63 6.07 -12.74
CA VAL A 15 16.58 7.06 -12.48
C VAL A 15 15.46 6.95 -13.52
N ALA A 16 15.81 6.95 -14.80
CA ALA A 16 14.84 6.88 -15.89
C ALA A 16 14.02 5.57 -15.90
N VAL A 17 14.63 4.44 -15.55
CA VAL A 17 13.93 3.12 -15.45
C VAL A 17 12.91 3.08 -14.31
N ARG A 18 13.00 3.98 -13.33
CA ARG A 18 12.10 4.04 -12.17
C ARG A 18 10.95 5.04 -12.33
N ASP A 19 10.78 5.61 -13.53
CA ASP A 19 9.79 6.66 -13.83
C ASP A 19 9.84 7.84 -12.83
N LEU A 20 11.04 8.13 -12.30
CA LEU A 20 11.23 9.23 -11.36
C LEU A 20 11.48 10.52 -12.14
N GLU A 21 10.83 11.61 -11.71
CA GLU A 21 11.03 12.93 -12.30
C GLU A 21 12.41 13.47 -11.90
N GLU A 22 13.37 13.46 -12.84
CA GLU A 22 14.77 13.80 -12.58
C GLU A 22 14.95 15.16 -11.88
N ALA A 23 14.09 16.14 -12.20
CA ALA A 23 14.11 17.46 -11.60
C ALA A 23 13.70 17.47 -10.11
N SER A 24 12.91 16.51 -9.64
CA SER A 24 12.45 16.44 -8.24
C SER A 24 13.42 15.66 -7.36
N ILE A 25 14.14 14.69 -7.92
CA ILE A 25 14.89 13.69 -7.15
C ILE A 25 15.93 14.31 -6.21
N ALA A 26 16.72 15.28 -6.67
CA ALA A 26 17.73 15.92 -5.82
C ALA A 26 17.11 16.67 -4.63
N ASN A 27 15.91 17.23 -4.83
CA ASN A 27 15.15 17.88 -3.76
C ASN A 27 14.51 16.85 -2.82
N ASP A 28 14.00 15.75 -3.36
CA ASP A 28 13.38 14.68 -2.60
C ASP A 28 14.41 13.95 -1.73
N VAL A 29 15.57 13.57 -2.28
CA VAL A 29 16.68 12.98 -1.53
C VAL A 29 17.10 13.91 -0.40
N ARG A 30 17.27 15.20 -0.68
CA ARG A 30 17.62 16.20 0.34
C ARG A 30 16.57 16.26 1.45
N THR A 31 15.30 16.33 1.08
CA THR A 31 14.18 16.43 2.02
C THR A 31 14.09 15.17 2.88
N LEU A 32 14.14 13.99 2.28
CA LEU A 32 14.08 12.70 2.97
C LEU A 32 15.30 12.47 3.87
N SER A 33 16.49 12.92 3.47
CA SER A 33 17.68 12.92 4.32
C SER A 33 17.56 13.89 5.50
N TRP A 34 17.03 15.10 5.28
CA TRP A 34 16.75 16.06 6.36
C TRP A 34 15.73 15.51 7.37
N MET A 35 14.74 14.77 6.91
CA MET A 35 13.77 14.07 7.76
C MET A 35 14.35 12.82 8.44
N GLY A 36 15.60 12.43 8.15
CA GLY A 36 16.24 11.24 8.69
C GLY A 36 15.66 9.92 8.15
N LEU A 37 14.94 9.96 7.03
CA LEU A 37 14.34 8.78 6.38
C LEU A 37 15.32 8.07 5.45
N LEU A 38 16.28 8.82 4.90
CA LEU A 38 17.37 8.33 4.07
C LEU A 38 18.73 8.71 4.64
N GLU A 39 19.72 7.86 4.43
CA GLU A 39 21.13 8.12 4.69
C GLU A 39 21.92 8.05 3.38
N VAL A 40 22.80 9.04 3.17
CA VAL A 40 23.75 9.05 2.05
C VAL A 40 25.05 8.41 2.52
N ARG A 41 25.46 7.32 1.86
CA ARG A 41 26.68 6.55 2.14
C ARG A 41 27.61 6.61 0.94
N GLY A 42 28.34 7.71 0.81
CA GLY A 42 29.12 7.99 -0.39
C GLY A 42 28.20 8.11 -1.60
N GLU A 43 28.39 7.24 -2.59
CA GLU A 43 27.61 7.20 -3.83
C GLU A 43 26.33 6.36 -3.73
N ARG A 44 25.86 6.05 -2.52
CA ARG A 44 24.67 5.22 -2.29
C ARG A 44 23.68 5.87 -1.35
N LEU A 45 22.41 5.55 -1.55
CA LEU A 45 21.31 5.88 -0.65
C LEU A 45 20.84 4.62 0.06
N ALA A 46 20.66 4.72 1.38
CA ALA A 46 20.13 3.69 2.23
C ALA A 46 18.91 4.20 3.00
N ILE A 47 17.83 3.42 3.04
CA ILE A 47 16.68 3.74 3.88
C ILE A 47 16.98 3.46 5.36
N THR A 48 16.71 4.43 6.22
CA THR A 48 16.92 4.27 7.67
C THR A 48 15.83 3.39 8.29
N PRO A 49 16.00 2.87 9.52
CA PRO A 49 14.91 2.23 10.25
C PRO A 49 13.67 3.13 10.40
N HIS A 50 13.87 4.43 10.61
CA HIS A 50 12.78 5.40 10.66
C HIS A 50 12.09 5.57 9.30
N GLY A 51 12.87 5.69 8.22
CA GLY A 51 12.37 5.71 6.84
C GLY A 51 11.51 4.49 6.51
N ARG A 52 11.94 3.30 6.93
CA ARG A 52 11.15 2.07 6.74
C ARG A 52 9.84 2.10 7.51
N ALA A 53 9.85 2.57 8.75
CA ALA A 53 8.63 2.67 9.55
C ALA A 53 7.61 3.61 8.89
N VAL A 54 8.04 4.81 8.47
CA VAL A 54 7.20 5.78 7.78
C VAL A 54 6.66 5.24 6.45
N HIS A 55 7.51 4.55 5.68
CA HIS A 55 7.10 3.92 4.42
C HIS A 55 6.00 2.86 4.63
N PHE A 56 6.20 1.94 5.58
CA PHE A 56 5.20 0.90 5.86
C PHE A 56 3.95 1.47 6.52
N GLU A 57 4.05 2.53 7.32
CA GLU A 57 2.87 3.23 7.85
C GLU A 57 2.04 3.85 6.73
N ALA A 58 2.68 4.52 5.77
CA ALA A 58 2.00 5.08 4.60
C ALA A 58 1.38 3.99 3.72
N GLU A 59 2.08 2.87 3.50
CA GLU A 59 1.58 1.72 2.74
C GLU A 59 0.35 1.09 3.44
N CYS A 60 0.45 0.85 4.75
CA CYS A 60 -0.67 0.36 5.56
C CYS A 60 -1.86 1.31 5.49
N ALA A 61 -1.66 2.62 5.63
CA ALA A 61 -2.74 3.60 5.54
C ALA A 61 -3.42 3.58 4.16
N ALA A 62 -2.65 3.48 3.08
CA ALA A 62 -3.19 3.39 1.72
C ALA A 62 -3.99 2.09 1.51
N LEU A 63 -3.48 0.96 1.98
CA LEU A 63 -4.18 -0.32 1.91
C LEU A 63 -5.45 -0.32 2.75
N SER A 64 -5.40 0.24 3.97
CA SER A 64 -6.58 0.40 4.83
C SER A 64 -7.64 1.28 4.19
N ALA A 65 -7.26 2.39 3.55
CA ALA A 65 -8.20 3.24 2.80
C ALA A 65 -8.84 2.46 1.66
N ARG A 66 -8.04 1.65 0.93
CA ARG A 66 -8.56 0.82 -0.16
C ARG A 66 -9.53 -0.26 0.31
N LEU A 67 -9.25 -0.90 1.45
CA LEU A 67 -10.15 -1.88 2.05
C LEU A 67 -11.46 -1.23 2.53
N ALA A 68 -11.39 -0.02 3.09
CA ALA A 68 -12.58 0.74 3.46
C ALA A 68 -13.46 1.08 2.23
N GLU A 69 -12.86 1.42 1.09
CA GLU A 69 -13.59 1.62 -0.17
C GLU A 69 -14.29 0.32 -0.64
N VAL A 70 -13.62 -0.83 -0.51
CA VAL A 70 -14.23 -2.14 -0.83
C VAL A 70 -15.42 -2.41 0.07
N SER A 71 -15.30 -2.18 1.38
CA SER A 71 -16.41 -2.34 2.32
C SER A 71 -17.58 -1.40 1.99
N ALA A 72 -17.30 -0.13 1.67
CA ALA A 72 -18.31 0.84 1.26
C ALA A 72 -19.00 0.48 -0.06
N PHE A 73 -18.24 -0.04 -1.02
CA PHE A 73 -18.79 -0.55 -2.28
C PHE A 73 -19.71 -1.76 -2.06
N ALA A 74 -19.32 -2.68 -1.17
CA ALA A 74 -20.16 -3.82 -0.81
C ALA A 74 -21.48 -3.38 -0.16
N ASP A 75 -21.45 -2.37 0.73
CA ASP A 75 -22.66 -1.77 1.30
C ASP A 75 -23.57 -1.15 0.22
N ASP A 76 -23.00 -0.46 -0.77
CA ASP A 76 -23.77 0.11 -1.87
C ASP A 76 -24.39 -0.98 -2.77
N LEU A 77 -23.64 -2.04 -3.06
CA LEU A 77 -24.13 -3.14 -3.87
C LEU A 77 -25.22 -3.94 -3.14
N GLN A 78 -25.08 -4.17 -1.84
CA GLN A 78 -26.11 -4.81 -1.02
C GLN A 78 -27.42 -4.01 -1.02
N ARG A 79 -27.33 -2.66 -0.94
CA ARG A 79 -28.52 -1.79 -1.01
C ARG A 79 -29.21 -1.86 -2.37
N ARG A 80 -28.46 -1.98 -3.47
CA ARG A 80 -29.01 -2.05 -4.84
C ARG A 80 -29.53 -3.44 -5.20
N THR A 81 -28.89 -4.48 -4.66
CA THR A 81 -29.16 -5.88 -4.98
C THR A 81 -29.26 -6.70 -3.70
N PRO A 82 -30.42 -6.69 -3.01
CA PRO A 82 -30.59 -7.38 -1.74
C PRO A 82 -30.36 -8.90 -1.80
N SER A 83 -30.48 -9.52 -2.98
CA SER A 83 -30.18 -10.95 -3.17
C SER A 83 -28.70 -11.30 -2.98
N LEU A 84 -27.80 -10.31 -2.98
CA LEU A 84 -26.37 -10.50 -2.73
C LEU A 84 -25.98 -10.20 -1.28
N ALA A 85 -26.94 -10.18 -0.35
CA ALA A 85 -26.68 -9.76 1.03
C ALA A 85 -25.64 -10.64 1.74
N ALA A 86 -25.65 -11.94 1.49
CA ALA A 86 -24.70 -12.87 2.11
C ALA A 86 -23.27 -12.64 1.58
N GLU A 87 -23.13 -12.49 0.26
CA GLU A 87 -21.88 -12.21 -0.44
C GLU A 87 -21.29 -10.87 -0.02
N MET A 88 -22.12 -9.83 0.06
CA MET A 88 -21.67 -8.49 0.46
C MET A 88 -21.33 -8.41 1.95
N HIS A 89 -22.01 -9.18 2.80
CA HIS A 89 -21.59 -9.33 4.19
C HIS A 89 -20.21 -10.00 4.28
N ALA A 90 -20.02 -11.13 3.60
CA ALA A 90 -18.75 -11.85 3.58
C ALA A 90 -17.60 -11.00 3.03
N LEU A 91 -17.84 -10.23 1.96
CA LEU A 91 -16.84 -9.33 1.38
C LEU A 91 -16.39 -8.24 2.36
N ARG A 92 -17.31 -7.67 3.15
CA ARG A 92 -16.97 -6.69 4.19
C ARG A 92 -16.13 -7.30 5.30
N GLN A 93 -16.55 -8.45 5.84
CA GLN A 93 -15.79 -9.11 6.91
C GLN A 93 -14.37 -9.50 6.46
N LEU A 94 -14.22 -9.88 5.19
CA LEU A 94 -12.91 -10.13 4.58
C LEU A 94 -12.09 -8.84 4.43
N ALA A 95 -12.70 -7.77 3.92
CA ALA A 95 -12.02 -6.48 3.73
C ALA A 95 -11.59 -5.84 5.06
N ASP A 96 -12.40 -5.97 6.10
CA ASP A 96 -12.08 -5.50 7.45
C ASP A 96 -11.02 -6.39 8.14
N GLY A 97 -10.61 -7.50 7.51
CA GLY A 97 -9.64 -8.46 8.06
C GLY A 97 -10.17 -9.28 9.23
N THR A 98 -11.49 -9.25 9.47
CA THR A 98 -12.14 -10.04 10.54
C THR A 98 -12.23 -11.51 10.16
N TRP A 99 -12.41 -11.81 8.88
CA TRP A 99 -12.47 -13.17 8.35
C TRP A 99 -11.30 -13.46 7.40
N SER A 100 -10.85 -14.70 7.43
CA SER A 100 -10.08 -15.29 6.34
C SER A 100 -10.96 -15.54 5.11
N VAL A 101 -10.31 -15.75 3.96
CA VAL A 101 -11.03 -16.12 2.72
C VAL A 101 -11.85 -17.40 2.90
N ALA A 102 -11.33 -18.38 3.65
CA ALA A 102 -12.04 -19.64 3.89
C ALA A 102 -13.34 -19.45 4.68
N GLU A 103 -13.32 -18.60 5.72
CA GLU A 103 -14.51 -18.27 6.50
C GLU A 103 -15.55 -17.52 5.68
N ALA A 104 -15.11 -16.57 4.85
CA ALA A 104 -15.99 -15.82 3.95
C ALA A 104 -16.68 -16.73 2.92
N VAL A 105 -15.95 -17.66 2.30
CA VAL A 105 -16.52 -18.63 1.35
C VAL A 105 -17.52 -19.55 2.04
N ALA A 106 -17.16 -20.13 3.18
CA ALA A 106 -18.05 -21.02 3.93
C ALA A 106 -19.35 -20.32 4.37
N TYR A 107 -19.29 -19.03 4.69
CA TYR A 107 -20.48 -18.24 4.98
C TYR A 107 -21.40 -18.12 3.76
N VAL A 108 -20.84 -17.75 2.60
CA VAL A 108 -21.62 -17.60 1.36
C VAL A 108 -22.29 -18.91 0.98
N GLU A 109 -21.57 -20.03 1.00
CA GLU A 109 -22.11 -21.36 0.67
C GLU A 109 -23.32 -21.76 1.54
N ARG A 110 -23.38 -21.24 2.77
CA ARG A 110 -24.45 -21.55 3.72
C ARG A 110 -25.67 -20.63 3.59
N TRP A 111 -25.48 -19.40 3.12
CA TRP A 111 -26.47 -18.33 3.26
C TRP A 111 -26.86 -17.64 1.95
N ALA A 112 -26.14 -17.88 0.84
CA ALA A 112 -26.53 -17.39 -0.49
C ALA A 112 -27.53 -18.36 -1.14
N HIS A 113 -28.79 -18.32 -0.67
CA HIS A 113 -29.91 -19.09 -1.23
C HIS A 113 -31.15 -18.21 -1.37
#